data_AF-A0A662SC25-F1
#
_entry.id   AF-A0A662SC25-F1
#
_cell.length_a   1.000
_cell.length_b   1.000
_cell.length_c   1.000
_cell.angle_alpha   90.00
_cell.angle_beta   90.00
_cell.angle_gamma   90.00
#
_symmetry.space_group_name_H-M   'P 1'
#
loop_
_entity.id
_entity.type
_entity.pdbx_description
1 polymer ?
#
loop_
_entity_poly.entity_id
_entity_poly.type
_entity_poly.pdbx_seq_one_letter_code
_entity_poly.pdbx_strand_id
1 'polypeptide(L)' 'MNKDIKSLELKVNLLHERICSALGDTRRIMILYLLAEKDMFVNEISEALNTPQSTISRHLGVLRQRSMVSTERR' A
#
# COMPACT_ATOMS: atom_id res chain seq x y z
N MET A 1 -12.31 -24.07 -21.86
CA MET A 1 -11.29 -23.31 -22.59
C MET A 1 -11.58 -21.81 -22.66
N ASN A 2 -12.69 -21.31 -23.25
CA ASN A 2 -12.93 -19.84 -23.32
C ASN A 2 -13.51 -19.19 -22.04
N LYS A 3 -14.21 -19.95 -21.18
CA LYS A 3 -14.77 -19.45 -19.92
C LYS A 3 -13.68 -19.23 -18.85
N ASP A 4 -12.65 -20.07 -18.90
CA ASP A 4 -11.55 -20.08 -17.94
C ASP A 4 -10.63 -18.86 -18.12
N ILE A 5 -10.34 -18.50 -19.37
CA ILE A 5 -9.55 -17.31 -19.71
C ILE A 5 -10.28 -16.02 -19.31
N LYS A 6 -11.58 -15.89 -19.64
CA LYS A 6 -12.38 -14.71 -19.25
C LYS A 6 -12.47 -14.54 -17.74
N SER A 7 -12.58 -15.64 -16.99
CA SER A 7 -12.59 -15.59 -15.52
C SER A 7 -11.23 -15.16 -14.98
N LEU A 8 -10.13 -15.63 -15.57
CA LEU A 8 -8.79 -15.22 -15.19
C LEU A 8 -8.57 -13.73 -15.45
N GLU A 9 -8.92 -13.24 -16.64
CA GLU A 9 -8.78 -11.83 -17.02
C GLU A 9 -9.52 -10.91 -16.05
N LEU A 10 -10.76 -11.24 -15.69
CA LEU A 10 -11.52 -10.47 -14.69
C LEU A 10 -10.81 -10.44 -13.33
N LYS A 11 -10.31 -11.58 -12.85
CA LYS A 11 -9.58 -11.66 -11.57
C LYS A 11 -8.29 -10.83 -11.61
N VAL A 12 -7.55 -10.89 -12.71
CA VAL A 12 -6.31 -10.13 -12.90
C VAL A 12 -6.61 -8.63 -12.95
N ASN A 13 -7.65 -8.19 -13.65
CA ASN A 13 -8.03 -6.78 -13.70
C ASN A 13 -8.42 -6.25 -12.33
N LEU A 14 -9.23 -7.00 -11.57
CA LEU A 14 -9.58 -6.63 -10.19
C LEU A 14 -8.35 -6.56 -9.28
N LEU A 15 -7.41 -7.50 -9.43
CA LEU A 15 -6.15 -7.49 -8.67
C LEU A 15 -5.27 -6.29 -9.05
N HIS A 16 -5.14 -6.01 -10.34
CA HIS A 16 -4.38 -4.90 -10.88
C HIS A 16 -4.95 -3.57 -10.38
N GLU A 17 -6.27 -3.35 -10.48
CA GLU A 17 -6.91 -2.14 -9.94
C GLU A 17 -6.65 -1.97 -8.45
N ARG A 18 -6.72 -3.06 -7.67
CA ARG A 18 -6.47 -3.02 -6.22
C ARG A 18 -5.02 -2.65 -5.91
N ILE A 19 -4.05 -3.27 -6.57
CA ILE A 19 -2.62 -3.09 -6.30
C ILE A 19 -2.13 -1.76 -6.89
N CYS A 20 -2.37 -1.51 -8.17
CA CYS A 20 -1.83 -0.34 -8.86
C CYS A 20 -2.43 0.97 -8.33
N SER A 21 -3.71 0.98 -7.91
CA SER A 21 -4.26 2.17 -7.23
C SER A 21 -3.57 2.46 -5.90
N ALA A 22 -3.09 1.42 -5.19
CA ALA A 22 -2.32 1.56 -3.95
C ALA A 22 -0.86 1.97 -4.20
N LEU A 23 -0.27 1.55 -5.33
CA LEU A 23 1.14 1.79 -5.65
C LEU A 23 1.39 2.99 -6.57
N GLY A 24 0.35 3.61 -7.14
CA GLY A 24 0.50 4.74 -8.08
C GLY A 24 1.10 6.03 -7.52
N ASP A 25 1.50 6.06 -6.24
CA ASP A 25 2.29 7.15 -5.66
C ASP A 25 3.59 6.55 -5.13
N THR A 26 4.72 7.10 -5.56
CA THR A 26 6.06 6.59 -5.22
C THR A 26 6.34 6.63 -3.72
N ARG A 27 5.75 7.56 -2.96
CA ARG A 27 5.90 7.61 -1.50
C ARG A 27 5.30 6.37 -0.83
N ARG A 28 4.20 5.82 -1.37
CA ARG A 28 3.61 4.58 -0.84
C ARG A 28 4.54 3.39 -1.03
N ILE A 29 5.27 3.35 -2.14
CA ILE A 29 6.30 2.33 -2.37
C ILE A 29 7.44 2.50 -1.36
N MET A 30 7.93 3.72 -1.13
CA MET A 30 8.97 4.00 -0.13
C MET A 30 8.53 3.59 1.29
N ILE A 31 7.29 3.89 1.67
CA ILE A 31 6.72 3.46 2.96
C ILE A 31 6.73 1.93 3.11
N LEU A 32 6.39 1.19 2.04
CA LEU A 32 6.44 -0.27 2.07
C LEU A 32 7.86 -0.81 2.26
N TYR A 33 8.87 -0.19 1.65
CA TYR A 33 10.27 -0.57 1.87
C TYR A 33 10.69 -0.34 3.32
N LEU A 34 10.37 0.83 3.91
CA LEU A 34 10.68 1.12 5.31
C LEU A 34 10.02 0.10 6.27
N LEU A 35 8.76 -0.23 6.02
CA LEU A 35 7.99 -1.19 6.84
C LEU A 35 8.39 -2.65 6.60
N ALA A 36 8.99 -2.97 5.46
CA ALA A 36 9.53 -4.31 5.20
C ALA A 36 10.83 -4.56 6.00
N GLU A 37 11.57 -3.50 6.36
CA GLU A 37 12.76 -3.60 7.20
C GLU A 37 12.42 -3.76 8.68
N LYS A 38 11.45 -2.98 9.19
CA LYS A 38 10.96 -3.06 10.57
C LYS A 38 9.60 -2.40 10.74
N ASP A 39 8.90 -2.76 11.81
CA ASP A 39 7.75 -1.99 12.28
C ASP A 39 8.18 -0.55 12.61
N MET A 40 7.38 0.42 12.18
CA MET A 40 7.62 1.84 12.45
C MET A 40 6.33 2.57 12.82
N PHE A 41 6.46 3.53 13.74
CA PHE A 41 5.42 4.51 14.01
C PHE A 41 5.33 5.55 12.88
N VAL A 42 4.17 6.22 12.80
CA VAL A 42 3.89 7.20 11.74
C VAL A 42 4.88 8.37 11.75
N ASN A 43 5.35 8.79 12.93
CA ASN A 43 6.36 9.84 13.07
C ASN A 43 7.74 9.40 12.57
N GLU A 44 8.17 8.16 12.82
CA GLU A 44 9.44 7.63 12.30
C GLU A 44 9.44 7.64 10.76
N ILE A 45 8.34 7.23 10.14
CA ILE A 45 8.19 7.26 8.67
C ILE A 45 8.17 8.71 8.14
N SER A 46 7.51 9.62 8.87
CA SER A 46 7.44 11.05 8.55
C SER A 46 8.83 11.69 8.55
N GLU A 47 9.65 11.39 9.55
CA GLU A 47 11.02 11.84 9.67
C GLU A 47 11.91 11.23 8.56
N ALA A 48 11.85 9.91 8.36
CA ALA A 48 12.66 9.21 7.37
C ALA A 48 12.42 9.70 5.93
N LEU A 49 11.19 10.06 5.60
CA LEU A 49 10.81 10.54 4.26
C LEU A 49 10.73 12.08 4.16
N ASN A 50 11.11 12.81 5.22
CA ASN A 50 10.99 14.27 5.32
C ASN A 50 9.62 14.78 4.79
N THR A 51 8.54 14.13 5.22
CA THR A 51 7.18 14.34 4.69
C THR A 51 6.23 14.54 5.87
N PRO A 52 5.28 15.50 5.82
CA PRO A 52 4.37 15.74 6.93
C PRO A 52 3.61 14.49 7.39
N GLN A 53 3.45 14.33 8.71
CA GLN A 53 2.78 13.19 9.32
C GLN A 53 1.33 13.00 8.82
N SER A 54 0.62 14.08 8.50
CA SER A 54 -0.73 14.04 7.91
C SER A 54 -0.73 13.36 6.53
N THR A 55 0.28 13.66 5.71
CA THR A 55 0.50 13.03 4.40
C THR A 55 0.84 11.55 4.55
N ILE A 56 1.74 11.19 5.47
CA ILE A 56 2.06 9.79 5.76
C ILE A 56 0.83 9.03 6.25
N SER A 57 0.05 9.61 7.16
CA SER A 57 -1.18 9.02 7.68
C SER A 57 -2.19 8.74 6.56
N ARG A 58 -2.32 9.67 5.60
CA ARG A 58 -3.16 9.48 4.41
C ARG A 58 -2.65 8.32 3.55
N HIS A 59 -1.34 8.25 3.27
CA HIS A 59 -0.75 7.16 2.50
C HIS A 59 -0.93 5.80 3.18
N LEU A 60 -0.66 5.71 4.49
CA LEU A 60 -0.91 4.50 5.30
C LEU A 60 -2.39 4.12 5.31
N GLY A 61 -3.31 5.10 5.31
CA GLY A 61 -4.74 4.86 5.16
C GLY A 61 -5.09 4.15 3.85
N VAL A 62 -4.53 4.61 2.72
CA VAL A 62 -4.74 3.96 1.42
C VAL A 62 -4.12 2.57 1.38
N LEU A 63 -2.89 2.41 1.86
CA LEU A 63 -2.23 1.11 1.92
C LEU A 63 -3.00 0.11 2.79
N ARG A 64 -3.54 0.55 3.92
CA ARG A 64 -4.37 -0.27 4.83
C ARG A 64 -5.69 -0.67 4.19
N GLN A 65 -6.39 0.25 3.51
CA GLN A 65 -7.63 -0.05 2.77
C GLN A 65 -7.42 -1.11 1.69
N ARG A 66 -6.18 -1.25 1.20
CA ARG A 66 -5.79 -2.22 0.18
C ARG A 66 -5.06 -3.45 0.76
N SER A 67 -5.08 -3.60 2.09
CA SER A 67 -4.47 -4.71 2.84
C SER A 67 -2.97 -4.89 2.59
N MET A 68 -2.25 -3.81 2.28
CA MET A 68 -0.80 -3.83 2.06
C MET A 68 0.00 -3.56 3.33
N VAL A 69 -0.64 -2.99 4.36
CA VAL A 69 -0.05 -2.75 5.68
C VAL A 69 -1.12 -3.02 6.75
N SER A 70 -0.68 -3.41 7.94
CA SER A 70 -1.48 -3.53 9.15
C SER A 70 -1.04 -2.49 10.18
N THR A 71 -1.88 -2.28 11.20
CA THR A 71 -1.55 -1.42 12.34
C THR A 71 -1.66 -2.25 13.60
N GLU A 72 -0.60 -2.31 14.39
CA GLU A 72 -0.65 -2.81 15.77
C GLU A 72 -0.85 -1.63 16.72
N ARG A 73 -1.75 -1.78 17.70
CA ARG A 73 -1.78 -0.87 18.84
C ARG A 73 -0.91 -1.48 19.93
N ARG A 74 0.19 -0.80 20.26
CA ARG A 74 1.00 -1.06 21.45
C ARG A 74 0.72 0.02 22.49
#